data_AF-A0A8T0GTJ3-F1
#
_entry.id   AF-A0A8T0GTJ3-F1
#
_cell.length_a   1.000
_cell.length_b   1.000
_cell.length_c   1.000
_cell.angle_alpha   90.00
_cell.angle_beta   90.00
_cell.angle_gamma   90.00
#
_symmetry.space_group_name_H-M   'P 1'
#
loop_
_entity.id
_entity.type
_entity.pdbx_description
1 polymer ?
#
loop_
_entity_poly.entity_id
_entity_poly.type
_entity_poly.pdbx_seq_one_letter_code
_entity_poly.pdbx_strand_id
1 'polypeptide(L)'
;MAMVASTEKPGSSSSNVRHMFNDGFVERHDLEQYFWTTTTVSNLRRALSCDPNLCCLATPSLAHAFHVEEPKQEVRLLDIDTRFSYLPGFRFWDIRRPEPLGESETFRVVVFDPPFFYIPMAELYRAVLEVCKGDTKTKLLIGFLVREQASLLEVFKEFGLVRTKFVLEYAAVKSNKWRNYALYSNVDLPGIKRIRKP
;
A
#
# COMPACT_ATOMS: atom_id res chain seq x y z
N MET A 1 46.28 32.22 -31.68
CA MET A 1 45.43 31.07 -32.01
C MET A 1 45.42 30.17 -30.78
N ALA A 2 44.52 30.43 -29.84
CA ALA A 2 44.42 29.70 -28.57
C ALA A 2 43.09 28.93 -28.57
N MET A 3 43.15 27.61 -28.47
CA MET A 3 41.97 26.76 -28.31
C MET A 3 41.46 26.87 -26.88
N VAL A 4 40.19 27.27 -26.74
CA VAL A 4 39.46 27.19 -25.47
C VAL A 4 38.79 25.82 -25.42
N ALA A 5 39.32 24.93 -24.57
CA ALA A 5 38.68 23.68 -24.23
C ALA A 5 37.49 23.97 -23.30
N SER A 6 36.27 23.83 -23.84
CA SER A 6 35.05 23.87 -23.05
C SER A 6 34.92 22.55 -22.29
N THR A 7 35.14 22.61 -20.98
CA THR A 7 34.86 21.50 -20.07
C THR A 7 33.40 21.59 -19.65
N GLU A 8 32.55 20.79 -20.30
CA GLU A 8 31.19 20.57 -19.83
C GLU A 8 31.24 19.86 -18.48
N LYS A 9 30.67 20.50 -17.45
CA LYS A 9 30.38 19.84 -16.18
C LYS A 9 29.24 18.85 -16.42
N PRO A 10 29.37 17.56 -16.07
CA PRO A 10 28.22 16.67 -16.07
C PRO A 10 27.25 17.15 -14.99
N GLY A 11 26.07 17.58 -15.44
CA GLY A 11 24.95 17.92 -14.58
C GLY A 11 24.58 16.74 -13.70
N SER A 12 24.79 16.91 -12.39
CA SER A 12 24.19 16.10 -11.35
C SER A 12 22.67 16.14 -11.51
N SER A 13 22.08 15.03 -11.97
CA SER A 13 20.64 14.77 -11.84
C SER A 13 20.41 13.30 -11.51
N SER A 14 20.90 12.87 -10.34
CA SER A 14 20.30 11.71 -9.70
C SER A 14 18.92 12.14 -9.20
N SER A 15 17.90 12.03 -10.04
CA SER A 15 16.52 12.04 -9.57
C SER A 15 16.42 10.86 -8.60
N ASN A 16 16.45 11.17 -7.30
CA ASN A 16 16.17 10.18 -6.26
C ASN A 16 14.68 9.85 -6.36
N VAL A 17 14.31 9.03 -7.34
CA VAL A 17 12.94 8.57 -7.49
C VAL A 17 12.64 7.72 -6.27
N ARG A 18 11.91 8.30 -5.31
CA ARG A 18 11.53 7.63 -4.07
C ARG A 18 10.37 6.66 -4.28
N HIS A 19 9.69 6.71 -5.42
CA HIS A 19 8.60 5.82 -5.80
C HIS A 19 8.98 4.93 -6.99
N MET A 20 8.15 3.94 -7.29
CA MET A 20 8.47 2.93 -8.31
C MET A 20 7.93 3.20 -9.71
N PHE A 21 7.04 4.17 -9.87
CA PHE A 21 6.49 4.49 -11.17
C PHE A 21 7.45 5.35 -11.99
N ASN A 22 7.35 5.23 -13.31
CA ASN A 22 8.12 6.00 -14.28
C ASN A 22 7.94 7.51 -14.09
N ASP A 23 8.93 8.27 -14.55
CA ASP A 23 8.88 9.73 -14.58
C ASP A 23 7.62 10.22 -15.30
N GLY A 24 6.89 11.14 -14.65
CA GLY A 24 5.62 11.68 -15.14
C GLY A 24 4.36 10.98 -14.60
N PHE A 25 4.47 9.84 -13.92
CA PHE A 25 3.35 9.24 -13.19
C PHE A 25 3.18 9.91 -11.83
N VAL A 26 2.32 10.94 -11.78
CA VAL A 26 2.11 11.77 -10.58
C VAL A 26 0.97 11.23 -9.72
N GLU A 27 1.16 11.30 -8.40
CA GLU A 27 0.14 11.06 -7.39
C GLU A 27 -1.10 11.94 -7.60
N ARG A 28 -2.28 11.35 -7.45
CA ARG A 28 -3.56 12.08 -7.44
C ARG A 28 -3.98 12.44 -6.02
N HIS A 29 -3.56 13.62 -5.57
CA HIS A 29 -3.89 14.11 -4.23
C HIS A 29 -5.39 14.42 -4.06
N ASP A 30 -6.11 14.64 -5.15
CA ASP A 30 -7.59 14.71 -5.16
C ASP A 30 -8.24 13.39 -4.74
N LEU A 31 -7.52 12.27 -4.86
CA LEU A 31 -7.91 10.93 -4.41
C LEU A 31 -7.18 10.51 -3.12
N GLU A 32 -6.50 11.44 -2.44
CA GLU A 32 -5.59 11.14 -1.31
C GLU A 32 -4.54 10.05 -1.63
N GLN A 33 -4.13 9.94 -2.90
CA GLN A 33 -3.15 8.96 -3.31
C GLN A 33 -1.75 9.40 -2.88
N TYR A 34 -1.14 8.63 -1.97
CA TYR A 34 0.26 8.79 -1.58
C TYR A 34 0.99 7.47 -1.76
N PHE A 35 2.01 7.44 -2.62
CA PHE A 35 2.76 6.23 -2.87
C PHE A 35 3.77 5.97 -1.75
N TRP A 36 3.90 4.69 -1.42
CA TRP A 36 4.98 4.22 -0.56
C TRP A 36 6.36 4.39 -1.22
N THR A 37 7.40 4.47 -0.41
CA THR A 37 8.77 4.47 -0.91
C THR A 37 9.12 3.13 -1.57
N THR A 38 10.07 3.11 -2.51
CA THR A 38 10.62 1.87 -3.08
C THR A 38 11.12 0.92 -1.99
N THR A 39 11.72 1.44 -0.92
CA THR A 39 12.14 0.67 0.26
C THR A 39 10.96 0.02 0.97
N THR A 40 9.89 0.78 1.25
CA THR A 40 8.66 0.24 1.85
C THR A 40 8.06 -0.86 1.00
N VAL A 41 7.91 -0.62 -0.31
CA VAL A 41 7.32 -1.59 -1.23
C VAL A 41 8.18 -2.85 -1.36
N SER A 42 9.50 -2.71 -1.49
CA SER A 42 10.41 -3.86 -1.56
C SER A 42 10.34 -4.75 -0.31
N ASN A 43 10.25 -4.14 0.88
CA ASN A 43 10.15 -4.88 2.13
C ASN A 43 8.79 -5.56 2.30
N LEU A 44 7.69 -4.90 1.93
CA LEU A 44 6.36 -5.50 1.93
C LEU A 44 6.26 -6.65 0.93
N ARG A 45 6.73 -6.46 -0.32
CA ARG A 45 6.78 -7.51 -1.34
C ARG A 45 7.51 -8.75 -0.81
N ARG A 46 8.72 -8.58 -0.29
CA ARG A 46 9.53 -9.68 0.27
C ARG A 46 8.85 -10.39 1.43
N ALA A 47 8.08 -9.68 2.25
CA ALA A 47 7.33 -10.28 3.36
C ALA A 47 6.14 -11.13 2.89
N LEU A 48 5.63 -10.85 1.70
CA LEU A 48 4.39 -11.40 1.15
C LEU A 48 4.61 -12.37 -0.03
N SER A 49 5.85 -12.53 -0.51
CA SER A 49 6.16 -13.30 -1.73
C SER A 49 5.79 -14.79 -1.66
N CYS A 50 5.51 -15.33 -0.47
CA CYS A 50 5.06 -16.71 -0.28
C CYS A 50 3.57 -16.85 0.05
N ASP A 51 2.82 -15.73 0.14
CA ASP A 51 1.39 -15.77 0.42
C ASP A 51 0.59 -15.77 -0.89
N PRO A 52 -0.16 -16.85 -1.21
CA PRO A 52 -1.02 -16.88 -2.39
C PRO A 52 -2.25 -15.98 -2.22
N ASN A 53 -2.94 -15.67 -3.32
CA ASN A 53 -4.21 -14.93 -3.34
C ASN A 53 -4.11 -13.59 -2.59
N LEU A 54 -3.14 -12.76 -3.00
CA LEU A 54 -2.88 -11.45 -2.43
C LEU A 54 -3.82 -10.40 -3.04
N CYS A 55 -4.46 -9.61 -2.18
CA CYS A 55 -5.21 -8.42 -2.58
C CYS A 55 -4.49 -7.15 -2.12
N CYS A 56 -4.18 -6.28 -3.07
CA CYS A 56 -3.81 -4.89 -2.85
C CYS A 56 -5.08 -4.03 -2.96
N LEU A 57 -5.54 -3.42 -1.87
CA LEU A 57 -6.66 -2.49 -1.87
C LEU A 57 -6.14 -1.07 -1.68
N ALA A 58 -6.32 -0.20 -2.67
CA ALA A 58 -5.75 1.15 -2.73
C ALA A 58 -4.22 1.20 -2.54
N THR A 59 -3.51 0.14 -2.93
CA THR A 59 -2.03 0.04 -2.83
C THR A 59 -1.39 -0.30 -4.18
N PRO A 60 -1.60 0.54 -5.21
CA PRO A 60 -1.21 0.23 -6.58
C PRO A 60 0.30 0.09 -6.75
N SER A 61 1.09 0.79 -5.94
CA SER A 61 2.54 0.64 -5.86
C SER A 61 2.94 -0.82 -5.58
N LEU A 62 2.35 -1.46 -4.58
CA LEU A 62 2.68 -2.84 -4.25
C LEU A 62 2.29 -3.81 -5.37
N ALA A 63 1.09 -3.64 -5.94
CA ALA A 63 0.63 -4.45 -7.07
C ALA A 63 1.55 -4.31 -8.30
N HIS A 64 2.01 -3.10 -8.59
CA HIS A 64 2.97 -2.84 -9.66
C HIS A 64 4.31 -3.55 -9.41
N ALA A 65 4.86 -3.50 -8.19
CA ALA A 65 6.08 -4.24 -7.86
C ALA A 65 5.94 -5.74 -8.13
N PHE A 66 4.84 -6.35 -7.71
CA PHE A 66 4.60 -7.77 -7.99
C PHE A 66 4.51 -8.04 -9.49
N HIS A 67 3.81 -7.20 -10.24
CA HIS A 67 3.71 -7.37 -11.69
C HIS A 67 5.07 -7.33 -12.40
N VAL A 68 5.96 -6.42 -11.99
CA VAL A 68 7.28 -6.23 -12.62
C VAL A 68 8.29 -7.26 -12.14
N GLU A 69 8.34 -7.54 -10.84
CA GLU A 69 9.42 -8.33 -10.21
C GLU A 69 9.05 -9.80 -9.97
N GLU A 70 7.76 -10.12 -9.88
CA GLU A 70 7.24 -11.47 -9.60
C GLU A 70 6.02 -11.80 -10.49
N PRO A 71 6.16 -11.81 -11.83
CA PRO A 71 5.03 -11.88 -12.76
C PRO A 71 4.20 -13.19 -12.67
N LYS A 72 4.69 -14.20 -11.96
CA LYS A 72 3.97 -15.46 -11.69
C LYS A 72 3.06 -15.38 -10.47
N GLN A 73 3.23 -14.38 -9.61
CA GLN A 73 2.41 -14.17 -8.44
C GLN A 73 1.12 -13.47 -8.86
N GLU A 74 -0.02 -14.13 -8.65
CA GLU A 74 -1.32 -13.52 -8.89
C GLU A 74 -1.63 -12.51 -7.77
N VAL A 75 -1.81 -11.24 -8.17
CA VAL A 75 -2.16 -10.14 -7.27
C VAL A 75 -3.38 -9.42 -7.80
N ARG A 76 -4.42 -9.35 -6.97
CA ARG A 76 -5.61 -8.53 -7.23
C ARG A 76 -5.31 -7.09 -6.79
N LEU A 77 -5.56 -6.11 -7.64
CA LEU A 77 -5.59 -4.70 -7.28
C LEU A 77 -7.03 -4.21 -7.32
N LEU A 78 -7.53 -3.72 -6.18
CA LEU A 78 -8.80 -3.01 -6.06
C LEU A 78 -8.51 -1.52 -5.89
N ASP A 79 -8.84 -0.70 -6.88
CA ASP A 79 -8.57 0.74 -6.86
C ASP A 79 -9.59 1.50 -7.71
N ILE A 80 -9.80 2.78 -7.42
CA ILE A 80 -10.65 3.68 -8.22
C ILE A 80 -9.87 4.34 -9.37
N ASP A 81 -8.55 4.38 -9.28
CA ASP A 81 -7.70 5.03 -10.26
C ASP A 81 -7.46 4.11 -11.47
N THR A 82 -8.25 4.33 -12.51
CA THR A 82 -8.20 3.52 -13.74
C THR A 82 -6.88 3.64 -14.51
N ARG A 83 -5.97 4.55 -14.13
CA ARG A 83 -4.61 4.58 -14.69
C ARG A 83 -3.84 3.29 -14.42
N PHE A 84 -4.26 2.48 -13.44
CA PHE A 84 -3.67 1.17 -13.14
C PHE A 84 -4.31 0.00 -13.89
N SER A 85 -5.23 0.24 -14.83
CA SER A 85 -5.89 -0.82 -15.59
C SER A 85 -4.97 -1.65 -16.49
N TYR A 86 -3.70 -1.24 -16.64
CA TYR A 86 -2.67 -2.04 -17.31
C TYR A 86 -2.19 -3.23 -16.45
N LEU A 87 -2.44 -3.22 -15.14
CA LEU A 87 -2.08 -4.33 -14.26
C LEU A 87 -3.06 -5.50 -14.46
N PRO A 88 -2.59 -6.73 -14.69
CA PRO A 88 -3.45 -7.86 -15.03
C PRO A 88 -4.56 -8.16 -14.01
N GLY A 89 -4.28 -7.92 -12.72
CA GLY A 89 -5.24 -8.13 -11.64
C GLY A 89 -6.00 -6.87 -11.24
N PHE A 90 -5.96 -5.78 -12.01
CA PHE A 90 -6.74 -4.58 -11.70
C PHE A 90 -8.24 -4.83 -11.81
N ARG A 91 -8.99 -4.34 -10.82
CA ARG A 91 -10.44 -4.20 -10.86
C ARG A 91 -10.79 -2.82 -10.30
N PHE A 92 -11.56 -2.06 -11.08
CA PHE A 92 -12.17 -0.84 -10.56
C PHE A 92 -13.08 -1.19 -9.38
N TRP A 93 -12.82 -0.60 -8.23
CA TRP A 93 -13.60 -0.87 -7.02
C TRP A 93 -13.52 0.31 -6.04
N ASP A 94 -14.67 0.85 -5.64
CA ASP A 94 -14.76 2.02 -4.77
C ASP A 94 -15.04 1.59 -3.32
N ILE A 95 -14.11 1.90 -2.41
CA ILE A 95 -14.25 1.62 -0.97
C ILE A 95 -15.54 2.23 -0.39
N ARG A 96 -16.01 3.37 -0.91
CA ARG A 96 -17.23 4.05 -0.43
C ARG A 96 -18.51 3.36 -0.91
N ARG A 97 -18.40 2.52 -1.94
CA ARG A 97 -19.49 1.75 -2.54
C ARG A 97 -19.02 0.32 -2.77
N PRO A 98 -18.79 -0.46 -1.69
CA PRO A 98 -18.21 -1.78 -1.81
C PRO A 98 -19.19 -2.72 -2.51
N GLU A 99 -18.91 -3.01 -3.78
CA GLU A 99 -19.68 -3.97 -4.57
C GLU A 99 -19.16 -5.38 -4.31
N PRO A 100 -20.02 -6.40 -4.32
CA PRO A 100 -19.59 -7.76 -4.08
C PRO A 100 -18.48 -8.25 -5.01
N LEU A 101 -17.50 -8.89 -4.41
CA LEU A 101 -16.50 -9.65 -5.15
C LEU A 101 -17.11 -11.03 -5.46
N GLY A 102 -16.99 -11.50 -6.70
CA GLY A 102 -17.63 -12.75 -7.14
C GLY A 102 -17.29 -13.92 -6.22
N GLU A 103 -18.16 -14.94 -6.15
CA GLU A 103 -18.04 -16.02 -5.16
C GLU A 103 -16.68 -16.74 -5.17
N SER A 104 -16.00 -16.78 -6.31
CA SER A 104 -14.65 -17.36 -6.45
C SER A 104 -13.50 -16.47 -5.97
N GLU A 105 -13.69 -15.15 -5.84
CA GLU A 105 -12.63 -14.23 -5.41
C GLU A 105 -12.44 -14.29 -3.90
N THR A 106 -11.41 -15.02 -3.44
CA THR A 106 -11.06 -15.12 -2.02
C THR A 106 -9.61 -14.74 -1.83
N PHE A 107 -9.30 -14.09 -0.71
CA PHE A 107 -7.94 -13.62 -0.42
C PHE A 107 -7.44 -14.21 0.88
N ARG A 108 -6.19 -14.68 0.84
CA ARG A 108 -5.50 -15.10 2.05
C ARG A 108 -4.96 -13.90 2.83
N VAL A 109 -4.59 -12.85 2.09
CA VAL A 109 -4.01 -11.63 2.62
C VAL A 109 -4.51 -10.42 1.86
N VAL A 110 -4.87 -9.38 2.61
CA VAL A 110 -5.27 -8.07 2.09
C VAL A 110 -4.32 -7.03 2.65
N VAL A 111 -3.69 -6.27 1.76
CA VAL A 111 -2.79 -5.16 2.08
C VAL A 111 -3.43 -3.88 1.58
N PHE A 112 -3.57 -2.88 2.44
CA PHE A 112 -4.30 -1.68 2.09
C PHE A 112 -3.79 -0.40 2.72
N ASP A 113 -4.01 0.70 2.01
CA ASP A 113 -3.58 2.05 2.38
C ASP A 113 -4.67 3.03 1.91
N PRO A 114 -5.82 3.04 2.61
CA PRO A 114 -6.99 3.74 2.14
C PRO A 114 -6.84 5.26 2.34
N PRO A 115 -7.58 6.07 1.56
CA PRO A 115 -7.80 7.47 1.90
C PRO A 115 -8.29 7.62 3.35
N PHE A 116 -7.69 8.55 4.10
CA PHE A 116 -7.91 8.68 5.54
C PHE A 116 -8.92 9.75 5.91
N PHE A 117 -9.05 10.83 5.14
CA PHE A 117 -9.81 11.99 5.59
C PHE A 117 -11.29 11.97 5.17
N TYR A 118 -11.62 11.39 4.00
CA TYR A 118 -13.01 11.40 3.51
C TYR A 118 -13.73 10.05 3.56
N ILE A 119 -13.09 8.98 4.04
CA ILE A 119 -13.74 7.68 4.22
C ILE A 119 -13.98 7.47 5.73
N PRO A 120 -15.24 7.48 6.20
CA PRO A 120 -15.56 7.14 7.58
C PRO A 120 -15.03 5.75 7.95
N MET A 121 -14.47 5.59 9.15
CA MET A 121 -13.89 4.31 9.61
C MET A 121 -14.87 3.14 9.50
N ALA A 122 -16.16 3.37 9.75
CA ALA A 122 -17.21 2.36 9.63
C ALA A 122 -17.52 1.96 8.17
N GLU A 123 -17.30 2.85 7.21
CA GLU A 123 -17.37 2.52 5.78
C GLU A 123 -16.15 1.72 5.35
N LEU A 124 -14.95 2.13 5.78
CA LEU A 124 -13.73 1.37 5.53
C LEU A 124 -13.83 -0.05 6.08
N TYR A 125 -14.34 -0.23 7.30
CA TYR A 125 -14.55 -1.57 7.88
C TYR A 125 -15.55 -2.40 7.09
N ARG A 126 -16.69 -1.83 6.66
CA ARG A 126 -17.67 -2.53 5.80
C ARG A 126 -17.04 -2.96 4.47
N ALA A 127 -16.24 -2.09 3.85
CA ALA A 127 -15.52 -2.38 2.63
C ALA A 127 -14.51 -3.53 2.81
N VAL A 128 -13.74 -3.52 3.90
CA VAL A 128 -12.79 -4.61 4.20
C VAL A 128 -13.51 -5.92 4.51
N LEU A 129 -14.63 -5.89 5.24
CA LEU A 129 -15.46 -7.08 5.45
C LEU A 129 -15.95 -7.66 4.12
N GLU A 130 -16.37 -6.83 3.18
CA GLU A 130 -16.78 -7.29 1.84
C GLU A 130 -15.62 -8.00 1.13
N VAL A 131 -14.44 -7.38 1.09
CA VAL A 131 -13.23 -7.98 0.50
C VAL A 131 -12.86 -9.31 1.18
N CYS A 132 -13.02 -9.39 2.50
CA CYS A 132 -12.76 -10.58 3.29
C CYS A 132 -13.93 -11.58 3.32
N LYS A 133 -15.06 -11.29 2.66
CA LYS A 133 -16.30 -12.10 2.74
C LYS A 133 -16.75 -12.41 4.18
N GLY A 134 -16.60 -11.42 5.06
CA GLY A 134 -16.88 -11.55 6.49
C GLY A 134 -15.84 -12.36 7.28
N ASP A 135 -14.81 -12.93 6.66
CA ASP A 135 -13.78 -13.68 7.37
C ASP A 135 -12.76 -12.75 8.05
N THR A 136 -12.98 -12.53 9.35
CA THR A 136 -12.11 -11.73 10.21
C THR A 136 -10.77 -12.41 10.55
N LYS A 137 -10.54 -13.64 10.09
CA LYS A 137 -9.25 -14.33 10.18
C LYS A 137 -8.35 -14.08 8.96
N THR A 138 -8.86 -13.44 7.91
CA THR A 138 -8.07 -13.02 6.76
C THR A 138 -6.86 -12.20 7.24
N LYS A 139 -5.66 -12.47 6.70
CA LYS A 139 -4.47 -11.70 7.08
C LYS A 139 -4.62 -10.27 6.58
N LEU A 140 -4.53 -9.31 7.48
CA LEU A 140 -4.66 -7.89 7.15
C LEU A 140 -3.37 -7.14 7.44
N LEU A 141 -2.99 -6.27 6.50
CA LEU A 141 -1.96 -5.27 6.67
C LEU A 141 -2.54 -3.92 6.25
N ILE A 142 -2.58 -2.95 7.15
CA ILE A 142 -3.10 -1.60 6.87
C ILE A 142 -2.06 -0.53 7.18
N GLY A 143 -1.74 0.29 6.19
CA GLY A 143 -1.07 1.57 6.39
C GLY A 143 -2.08 2.59 6.93
N PHE A 144 -1.81 3.17 8.10
CA PHE A 144 -2.78 4.09 8.71
C PHE A 144 -2.15 5.16 9.60
N LEU A 145 -2.93 6.20 9.88
CA LEU A 145 -2.55 7.31 10.76
C LEU A 145 -2.45 6.85 12.23
N VAL A 146 -1.32 7.15 12.86
CA VAL A 146 -1.07 6.85 14.29
C VAL A 146 -2.05 7.58 15.21
N ARG A 147 -2.44 8.82 14.86
CA ARG A 147 -3.38 9.60 15.66
C ARG A 147 -4.79 9.00 15.73
N GLU A 148 -5.17 8.24 14.70
CA GLU A 148 -6.48 7.57 14.60
C GLU A 148 -6.44 6.11 15.09
N GLN A 149 -5.31 5.69 15.67
CA GLN A 149 -5.10 4.30 16.08
C GLN A 149 -6.20 3.77 17.00
N ALA A 150 -6.63 4.54 18.00
CA ALA A 150 -7.65 4.08 18.93
C ALA A 150 -8.96 3.71 18.20
N SER A 151 -9.40 4.59 17.30
CA SER A 151 -10.59 4.39 16.47
C SER A 151 -10.43 3.19 15.53
N LEU A 152 -9.26 3.08 14.87
CA LEU A 152 -8.94 1.94 14.00
C LEU A 152 -9.05 0.61 14.76
N LEU A 153 -8.39 0.51 15.91
CA LEU A 153 -8.33 -0.73 16.69
C LEU A 153 -9.69 -1.11 17.30
N GLU A 154 -10.52 -0.14 17.67
CA GLU A 154 -11.87 -0.42 18.17
C GLU A 154 -12.78 -0.94 17.04
N VAL A 155 -12.79 -0.27 15.89
CA VAL A 155 -13.65 -0.66 14.77
C VAL A 155 -13.20 -2.00 14.17
N PHE A 156 -11.90 -2.22 14.04
CA PHE A 156 -11.32 -3.46 13.51
C PHE A 156 -11.01 -4.50 14.59
N LYS A 157 -11.60 -4.40 15.79
CA LYS A 157 -11.26 -5.28 16.92
C LYS A 157 -11.36 -6.77 16.60
N GLU A 158 -12.34 -7.16 15.78
CA GLU A 158 -12.56 -8.57 15.41
C GLU A 158 -11.46 -9.13 14.51
N PHE A 159 -10.78 -8.29 13.74
CA PHE A 159 -9.62 -8.70 12.94
C PHE A 159 -8.37 -8.88 13.80
N GLY A 160 -8.34 -8.38 15.04
CA GLY A 160 -7.18 -8.49 15.93
C GLY A 160 -5.95 -7.71 15.45
N LEU A 161 -6.17 -6.54 14.83
CA LEU A 161 -5.08 -5.67 14.38
C LEU A 161 -4.20 -5.21 15.54
N VAL A 162 -2.89 -5.17 15.31
CA VAL A 162 -1.91 -4.63 16.25
C VAL A 162 -0.89 -3.80 15.46
N ARG A 163 -0.43 -2.69 16.05
CA ARG A 163 0.66 -1.90 15.47
C ARG A 163 1.90 -2.77 15.30
N THR A 164 2.59 -2.64 14.17
CA THR A 164 3.84 -3.37 13.91
C THR A 164 5.07 -2.49 14.16
N LYS A 165 6.24 -3.12 14.23
CA LYS A 165 7.56 -2.47 14.25
C LYS A 165 8.00 -1.98 12.86
N PHE A 166 7.23 -2.26 11.81
CA PHE A 166 7.56 -1.89 10.45
C PHE A 166 7.50 -0.35 10.30
N VAL A 167 8.53 0.22 9.67
CA VAL A 167 8.59 1.66 9.38
C VAL A 167 7.90 1.90 8.04
N LEU A 168 6.78 2.62 8.07
CA LEU A 168 6.00 2.94 6.89
C LEU A 168 6.42 4.30 6.34
N GLU A 169 6.88 4.34 5.09
CA GLU A 169 7.42 5.54 4.46
C GLU A 169 6.66 5.86 3.18
N TYR A 170 6.36 7.15 2.98
CA TYR A 170 5.67 7.65 1.80
C TYR A 170 6.59 8.58 1.01
N ALA A 171 6.59 8.44 -0.31
CA ALA A 171 7.52 9.11 -1.22
C ALA A 171 7.36 10.64 -1.20
N ALA A 172 6.12 11.13 -1.24
CA ALA A 172 5.80 12.55 -1.20
C ALA A 172 5.75 13.16 0.22
N VAL A 173 5.81 12.34 1.27
CA VAL A 173 5.81 12.81 2.66
C VAL A 173 7.24 13.02 3.13
N LYS A 174 7.49 14.16 3.79
CA LYS A 174 8.81 14.46 4.40
C LYS A 174 9.15 13.39 5.45
N SER A 175 10.40 12.94 5.49
CA SER A 175 10.84 11.84 6.36
C SER A 175 10.56 12.07 7.84
N ASN A 176 10.68 13.31 8.32
CA ASN A 176 10.35 13.68 9.70
C ASN A 176 8.85 13.55 10.05
N LYS A 177 7.97 13.34 9.07
CA LYS A 177 6.53 13.12 9.24
C LYS A 177 6.12 11.64 9.13
N TRP A 178 6.99 10.74 8.68
CA TRP A 178 6.66 9.31 8.56
C TRP A 178 6.21 8.68 9.89
N ARG A 179 6.71 9.20 11.03
CA ARG A 179 6.27 8.80 12.39
C ARG A 179 4.76 8.94 12.65
N ASN A 180 4.06 9.72 11.83
CA ASN A 180 2.61 9.92 11.94
C ASN A 180 1.82 8.75 11.33
N TYR A 181 2.50 7.83 10.65
CA TYR A 181 1.93 6.66 9.99
C TYR A 181 2.53 5.40 10.61
N ALA A 182 1.76 4.32 10.59
CA ALA A 182 2.22 3.01 11.00
C ALA A 182 1.52 1.93 10.19
N LEU A 183 2.20 0.79 10.09
CA LEU A 183 1.60 -0.43 9.58
C LEU A 183 0.98 -1.20 10.74
N TYR A 184 -0.31 -1.54 10.63
CA TYR A 184 -1.02 -2.41 11.56
C TYR A 184 -1.28 -3.76 10.89
N SER A 185 -1.20 -4.84 11.66
CA SER A 185 -1.38 -6.19 11.14
C SER A 185 -1.94 -7.12 12.20
N ASN A 186 -2.72 -8.12 11.77
CA ASN A 186 -3.14 -9.22 12.63
C ASN A 186 -2.21 -10.45 12.56
N VAL A 187 -1.17 -10.39 11.72
CA VAL A 187 -0.22 -11.48 11.51
C VAL A 187 1.24 -10.98 11.60
N ASP A 188 2.13 -11.84 12.08
CA ASP A 188 3.57 -11.63 11.97
C ASP A 188 4.07 -12.22 10.64
N LEU A 189 4.83 -11.44 9.86
CA LEU A 189 5.46 -11.88 8.61
C LEU A 189 6.99 -11.74 8.68
N PRO A 190 7.76 -12.25 7.71
CA PRO A 190 9.18 -11.92 7.60
C PRO A 190 9.38 -10.39 7.55
N GLY A 191 10.23 -9.86 8.43
CA GLY A 191 10.47 -8.40 8.52
C GLY A 191 9.33 -7.55 9.10
N ILE A 192 8.13 -8.10 9.33
CA ILE A 192 6.97 -7.39 9.88
C ILE A 192 6.54 -8.08 11.18
N LYS A 193 6.83 -7.45 12.32
CA LYS A 193 6.50 -8.00 13.65
C LYS A 193 5.55 -7.07 14.39
N ARG A 194 4.45 -7.62 14.91
CA ARG A 194 3.50 -6.91 15.78
C ARG A 194 4.18 -6.52 17.09
N ILE A 195 3.87 -5.33 17.59
CA ILE A 195 4.32 -4.84 18.89
C ILE A 195 3.47 -5.56 19.94
N ARG A 196 4.08 -6.50 20.66
CA ARG A 196 3.43 -7.13 21.81
C ARG A 196 3.45 -6.13 22.97
N LYS A 197 2.34 -5.99 23.69
CA LYS A 197 2.38 -5.32 25.00
C LYS A 197 3.31 -6.16 25.91
N PRO A 198 4.23 -5.53 26.65
CA PRO A 198 5.01 -6.21 27.67
C PRO A 198 4.10 -6.81 28.74
#